data_AF-A0A354J8F4-F1
#
_entry.id   AF-A0A354J8F4-F1
#
_cell.length_a   1.000
_cell.length_b   1.000
_cell.length_c   1.000
_cell.angle_alpha   90.00
_cell.angle_beta   90.00
_cell.angle_gamma   90.00
#
_symmetry.space_group_name_H-M   'P 1'
#
loop_
_entity.id
_entity.type
_entity.pdbx_description
1 polymer ?
#
loop_
_entity_poly.entity_id
_entity_poly.type
_entity_poly.pdbx_seq_one_letter_code
_entity_poly.pdbx_strand_id
1 'polypeptide(L)'
;QWWPERLNQYGLLKTLIINSEGTCIDGGSTISSTTIEDLAIDYSSTITFRFEVPKDTANCGGCTLFGEDFGDHNQAIRVKTFYTDPKEK
;
A
#
# COMPACT_ATOMS: atom_id res chain seq x y z
N GLN A 1 15.20 -18.02 22.63
CA GLN A 1 13.97 -17.74 21.86
C GLN A 1 14.15 -16.39 21.18
N TRP A 2 13.98 -16.31 19.87
CA TRP A 2 14.31 -15.12 19.07
C TRP A 2 13.15 -14.09 19.00
N TRP A 3 11.89 -14.54 19.02
CA TRP A 3 10.70 -13.68 19.07
C TRP A 3 9.58 -14.28 19.95
N PRO A 4 8.79 -13.49 20.70
CA PRO A 4 7.69 -14.01 21.51
C PRO A 4 6.55 -14.58 20.66
N GLU A 5 6.05 -15.76 21.02
CA GLU A 5 4.95 -16.43 20.27
C GLU A 5 3.64 -15.63 20.25
N ARG A 6 3.44 -14.75 21.23
CA ARG A 6 2.25 -13.90 21.36
C ARG A 6 2.23 -12.70 20.41
N LEU A 7 3.33 -12.44 19.71
CA LEU A 7 3.44 -11.35 18.76
C LEU A 7 3.25 -11.87 17.33
N ASN A 8 2.87 -10.97 16.42
CA ASN A 8 2.72 -11.29 15.01
C ASN A 8 4.07 -11.78 14.44
N GLN A 9 4.05 -12.95 13.79
CA GLN A 9 5.22 -13.60 13.20
C GLN A 9 5.13 -13.74 11.68
N TYR A 10 3.92 -13.60 11.13
CA TYR A 10 3.59 -13.76 9.73
C TYR A 10 2.87 -12.50 9.23
N GLY A 11 3.06 -12.17 7.97
CA GLY A 11 2.54 -10.96 7.34
C GLY A 11 2.20 -11.19 5.87
N LEU A 12 1.13 -10.57 5.41
CA LEU A 12 0.73 -10.63 4.00
C LEU A 12 1.48 -9.56 3.20
N LEU A 13 2.02 -9.92 2.03
CA LEU A 13 2.43 -8.93 1.04
C LEU A 13 1.18 -8.32 0.41
N LYS A 14 0.98 -7.01 0.63
CA LYS A 14 -0.13 -6.25 0.07
C LYS A 14 0.34 -5.29 -1.01
N THR A 15 -0.40 -5.25 -2.12
CA THR A 15 -0.16 -4.30 -3.21
C THR A 15 -1.33 -3.35 -3.32
N LEU A 16 -1.10 -2.06 -3.09
CA LEU A 16 -2.06 -1.00 -3.36
C LEU A 16 -1.82 -0.45 -4.77
N ILE A 17 -2.86 -0.41 -5.60
CA ILE A 17 -2.81 0.10 -6.97
C ILE A 17 -3.80 1.24 -7.08
N ILE A 18 -3.35 2.37 -7.64
CA ILE A 18 -4.18 3.53 -7.97
C ILE A 18 -4.02 3.75 -9.48
N ASN A 19 -5.12 3.68 -10.22
CA ASN A 19 -5.14 3.86 -11.68
C ASN A 19 -6.39 4.68 -12.10
N SER A 20 -6.65 4.76 -13.41
CA SER A 20 -7.78 5.50 -13.96
C SER A 20 -9.15 4.87 -13.67
N GLU A 21 -9.20 3.63 -13.18
CA GLU A 21 -10.44 2.92 -12.83
C GLU A 21 -10.76 3.00 -11.33
N GLY A 22 -9.79 3.39 -10.50
CA GLY A 22 -9.94 3.55 -9.06
C GLY A 22 -8.74 3.05 -8.26
N THR A 23 -8.99 2.76 -6.98
CA THR A 23 -7.98 2.23 -6.06
C THR A 23 -8.34 0.81 -5.63
N CYS A 24 -7.42 -0.13 -5.83
CA CYS A 24 -7.61 -1.54 -5.49
C CYS A 24 -6.44 -2.12 -4.69
N ILE A 25 -6.73 -3.20 -3.95
CA ILE A 25 -5.74 -4.03 -3.27
C ILE A 25 -5.60 -5.36 -3.99
N ASP A 26 -4.35 -5.80 -4.11
CA ASP A 26 -3.92 -7.08 -4.68
C ASP A 26 -4.45 -7.33 -6.11
N GLY A 27 -4.77 -6.25 -6.84
CA GLY A 27 -5.22 -6.28 -8.24
C GLY A 27 -6.65 -6.78 -8.49
N GLY A 28 -7.38 -7.21 -7.44
CA GLY A 28 -8.71 -7.81 -7.61
C GLY A 28 -9.83 -7.13 -6.81
N SER A 29 -9.51 -6.46 -5.70
CA SER A 29 -10.54 -5.87 -4.83
C SER A 29 -10.46 -4.35 -4.83
N THR A 30 -11.43 -3.70 -5.48
CA THR A 30 -11.59 -2.24 -5.40
C THR A 30 -11.97 -1.84 -3.98
N ILE A 31 -11.21 -0.91 -3.41
CA ILE A 31 -11.40 -0.42 -2.03
C ILE A 31 -11.77 1.07 -1.98
N SER A 32 -11.56 1.81 -3.07
CA SER A 32 -12.00 3.21 -3.20
C SER A 32 -12.21 3.55 -4.68
N SER A 33 -13.10 4.50 -4.95
CA SER A 33 -13.31 5.08 -6.28
C SER A 33 -12.25 6.14 -6.65
N THR A 34 -11.36 6.51 -5.73
CA THR A 34 -10.29 7.47 -6.00
C THR A 34 -9.38 6.99 -7.12
N THR A 35 -9.22 7.80 -8.17
CA THR A 35 -8.38 7.49 -9.33
C THR A 35 -7.04 8.22 -9.25
N ILE A 36 -6.13 7.92 -10.20
CA ILE A 36 -4.85 8.63 -10.30
C ILE A 36 -5.02 10.09 -10.71
N GLU A 37 -6.07 10.42 -11.48
CA GLU A 37 -6.41 11.77 -11.89
C GLU A 37 -6.89 12.62 -10.70
N ASP A 38 -7.63 12.01 -9.76
CA ASP A 38 -8.09 12.69 -8.54
C ASP A 38 -6.94 13.19 -7.66
N LEU A 39 -5.79 12.50 -7.70
CA LEU A 39 -4.61 12.85 -6.91
C LEU A 39 -3.85 14.06 -7.47
N ALA A 40 -4.10 14.44 -8.73
CA ALA A 40 -3.48 15.58 -9.41
C ALA A 40 -1.93 15.64 -9.25
N ILE A 41 -1.27 14.48 -9.30
CA ILE A 41 0.19 14.37 -9.11
C ILE A 41 0.90 14.81 -10.38
N ASP A 42 1.87 15.70 -10.21
CA ASP A 42 2.78 16.15 -11.27
C ASP A 42 4.26 16.01 -10.88
N TYR A 43 5.16 16.48 -11.75
CA TYR A 43 6.61 16.39 -11.57
C TYR A 43 7.15 17.16 -10.35
N SER A 44 6.35 18.06 -9.76
CA SER A 44 6.71 18.86 -8.58
C SER A 44 6.14 18.30 -7.29
N SER A 45 5.25 17.31 -7.39
CA SER A 45 4.49 16.77 -6.28
C SER A 45 5.35 15.87 -5.39
N THR A 46 5.22 16.03 -4.08
CA THR A 46 5.78 15.10 -3.09
C THR A 46 4.73 14.08 -2.68
N ILE A 47 5.02 12.79 -2.85
CA ILE A 47 4.10 11.73 -2.47
C ILE A 47 4.30 11.38 -1.00
N THR A 48 3.28 11.65 -0.18
CA THR A 48 3.24 11.22 1.23
C THR A 48 2.39 9.97 1.35
N PHE A 49 3.01 8.86 1.78
CA PHE A 49 2.29 7.63 2.07
C PHE A 49 2.17 7.44 3.58
N ARG A 50 0.94 7.33 4.09
CA ARG A 50 0.63 7.24 5.51
C ARG A 50 -0.18 5.98 5.82
N PHE A 51 0.21 5.29 6.87
CA PHE A 51 -0.60 4.27 7.51
C PHE A 51 -1.25 4.85 8.76
N GLU A 52 -2.55 4.64 8.91
CA GLU A 52 -3.28 5.05 10.10
C GLU A 52 -4.36 4.03 10.46
N VAL A 53 -4.62 3.90 11.77
CA VAL A 53 -5.72 3.11 12.32
C VAL A 53 -6.57 4.03 13.19
N PRO A 54 -7.59 4.70 12.60
CA PRO A 54 -8.48 5.59 13.34
C PRO A 54 -9.19 4.89 14.51
N LYS A 55 -9.49 5.63 15.56
CA LYS A 55 -10.09 5.09 16.80
C LYS A 55 -11.51 4.57 16.61
N ASP A 56 -12.20 5.10 15.61
CA ASP A 56 -13.56 4.81 15.20
C ASP A 56 -13.65 3.71 14.12
N THR A 57 -12.53 3.09 13.75
CA THR A 57 -12.54 1.92 12.85
C THR A 57 -13.14 0.69 13.53
N ALA A 58 -13.71 -0.20 12.70
CA ALA A 58 -14.28 -1.47 13.18
C ALA A 58 -13.27 -2.37 13.92
N ASN A 59 -11.97 -2.27 13.58
CA ASN A 59 -10.90 -3.06 14.17
C ASN A 59 -9.78 -2.13 14.68
N CYS A 60 -10.07 -1.38 15.74
CA CYS A 60 -9.08 -0.54 16.40
C CYS A 60 -8.08 -1.40 17.21
N GLY A 61 -6.78 -1.09 17.14
CA GLY A 61 -5.73 -1.89 17.79
C GLY A 61 -4.32 -1.70 17.22
N GLY A 62 -4.20 -1.07 16.06
CA GLY A 62 -2.93 -0.79 15.39
C GLY A 62 -2.67 -1.72 14.21
N CYS A 63 -1.52 -1.54 13.55
CA CYS A 63 -1.07 -2.42 12.48
C CYS A 63 0.40 -2.77 12.69
N THR A 64 0.81 -3.95 12.22
CA THR A 64 2.21 -4.39 12.20
C THR A 64 2.70 -4.35 10.77
N LEU A 65 3.81 -3.64 10.53
CA LEU A 65 4.49 -3.63 9.24
C LEU A 65 5.74 -4.48 9.35
N PHE A 66 5.87 -5.41 8.41
CA PHE A 66 7.04 -6.26 8.23
C PHE A 66 7.90 -5.67 7.11
N GLY A 67 9.21 -5.65 7.30
CA GLY A 67 10.18 -5.10 6.37
C GLY A 67 11.19 -6.16 5.92
N GLU A 68 12.36 -5.71 5.47
CA GLU A 68 13.45 -6.63 5.14
C GLU A 68 13.90 -7.40 6.38
N ASP A 69 14.37 -8.63 6.16
CA ASP A 69 14.88 -9.56 7.19
C ASP A 69 13.89 -9.99 8.29
N PHE A 70 12.60 -9.62 8.20
CA PHE A 70 11.59 -10.00 9.20
C PHE A 70 10.19 -10.19 8.59
N GLY A 71 9.62 -11.40 8.74
CA GLY A 71 8.31 -11.78 8.19
C GLY A 71 8.42 -12.71 6.97
N ASP A 72 7.31 -12.89 6.24
CA ASP A 72 7.22 -13.85 5.13
C ASP A 72 7.84 -13.36 3.82
N HIS A 73 8.02 -12.05 3.69
CA HIS A 73 8.47 -11.41 2.47
C HIS A 73 9.66 -10.50 2.77
N ASN A 74 10.84 -10.85 2.25
CA ASN A 74 12.04 -10.05 2.43
C ASN A 74 11.99 -8.79 1.54
N GLN A 75 11.20 -7.79 1.94
CA GLN A 75 10.96 -6.59 1.18
C GLN A 75 10.53 -5.41 2.06
N ALA A 76 11.14 -4.24 1.85
CA ALA A 76 10.59 -2.98 2.36
C ALA A 76 9.39 -2.50 1.50
N ILE A 77 8.93 -1.27 1.75
CA ILE A 77 7.90 -0.63 0.93
C ILE A 77 8.50 -0.29 -0.44
N ARG A 78 7.84 -0.74 -1.52
CA ARG A 78 8.23 -0.43 -2.89
C ARG A 78 7.16 0.45 -3.55
N VAL A 79 7.61 1.53 -4.16
CA VAL A 79 6.75 2.41 -4.98
C VAL A 79 7.15 2.23 -6.44
N LYS A 80 6.16 2.03 -7.31
CA LYS A 80 6.35 1.89 -8.76
C LYS A 80 5.39 2.83 -9.47
N THR A 81 5.91 3.55 -10.46
CA THR A 81 5.14 4.40 -11.34
C THR A 81 5.22 3.86 -12.76
N PHE A 82 4.09 3.73 -13.42
CA PHE A 82 4.01 3.34 -14.82
C PHE A 82 3.53 4.56 -15.61
N TYR A 83 4.16 4.81 -16.74
CA TYR A 83 3.75 5.86 -17.67
C TYR A 83 3.53 5.24 -19.05
N THR A 84 2.61 5.83 -19.81
CA THR A 84 2.38 5.48 -21.20
C THR A 84 2.71 6.71 -22.04
N ASP A 85 3.56 6.56 -23.07
CA ASP A 85 3.82 7.66 -23.98
C ASP A 85 2.52 7.96 -24.77
N PRO A 86 1.99 9.20 -24.73
CA PRO A 86 0.82 9.58 -25.52
C PRO A 86 0.98 9.33 -27.03
N LYS A 87 2.21 9.23 -27.53
CA LYS A 87 2.51 9.04 -28.97
C LYS A 87 2.43 7.59 -29.44
N GLU A 88 2.29 6.62 -28.53
CA GLU A 88 2.22 5.19 -28.86
C GLU A 88 0.78 4.63 -28.84
N LYS A 89 -0.24 5.49 -28.83
CA LYS A 89 -1.65 5.10 -29.00
C LYS A 89 -2.13 5.20 -30.44
#